data_AF-A0A7X6XEP8-F1
#
_entry.id   AF-A0A7X6XEP8-F1
#
_cell.length_a   1.000
_cell.length_b   1.000
_cell.length_c   1.000
_cell.angle_alpha   90.00
_cell.angle_beta   90.00
_cell.angle_gamma   90.00
#
_symmetry.space_group_name_H-M   'P 1'
#
loop_
_entity.id
_entity.type
_entity.pdbx_description
1 polymer ?
#
loop_
_entity_poly.entity_id
_entity_poly.type
_entity_poly.pdbx_seq_one_letter_code
_entity_poly.pdbx_strand_id
1 'polypeptide(L)'
;MENLLDNLNPSQRAAVEFCDGPSLVIAGAGSGKTRVLTYKIAYLLKQGLPPHYILALTFTNKAAREMKVRIAEVVGQKAARGLWMGTFHSIFSRILRNEAEKLDFTSNFTIFDSSDSKNLVKTIIKEMNLDDKVYRPGPVHGQISKAKNSLITPNVYANKPDILEHDRQSKRPLIYEIYKRYQRRLKASNSMDFDDLLMNTNILFRDHPDVLEEYRNRFQYILVDEYQDTNFSQH
;
A
#
# COMPACT_ATOMS: atom_id res chain seq x y z
N MET A 1 13.47 26.11 -17.94
CA MET A 1 12.23 25.31 -18.08
C MET A 1 12.17 24.62 -19.44
N GLU A 2 12.55 25.31 -20.52
CA GLU A 2 12.53 24.81 -21.92
C GLU A 2 13.07 23.37 -22.07
N ASN A 3 14.31 23.09 -21.66
CA ASN A 3 14.91 21.74 -21.83
C ASN A 3 14.14 20.53 -21.26
N LEU A 4 13.22 20.70 -20.29
CA LEU A 4 12.47 19.56 -19.74
C LEU A 4 11.32 19.15 -20.66
N LEU A 5 10.59 20.11 -21.21
CA LEU A 5 9.33 19.85 -21.91
C LEU A 5 9.53 19.57 -23.40
N ASP A 6 10.67 20.00 -23.96
CA ASP A 6 10.99 19.86 -25.38
C ASP A 6 11.05 18.40 -25.86
N ASN A 7 11.25 17.46 -24.93
CA ASN A 7 11.33 16.04 -25.23
C ASN A 7 10.00 15.29 -25.10
N LEU A 8 8.89 16.00 -24.90
CA LEU A 8 7.55 15.44 -24.72
C LEU A 8 6.68 15.75 -25.94
N ASN A 9 5.86 14.78 -26.35
CA ASN A 9 4.80 15.07 -27.32
C ASN A 9 3.70 15.96 -26.70
N PRO A 10 2.80 16.57 -27.50
CA PRO A 10 1.79 17.49 -26.98
C PRO A 10 0.93 16.92 -25.85
N SER A 11 0.51 15.65 -25.94
CA SER A 11 -0.32 14.99 -24.92
C SER A 11 0.46 14.72 -23.63
N GLN A 12 1.71 14.29 -23.73
CA GLN A 12 2.61 14.09 -22.58
C GLN A 12 2.91 15.41 -21.89
N ARG A 13 3.17 16.46 -22.66
CA ARG A 13 3.40 17.81 -22.14
C ARG A 13 2.19 18.33 -21.40
N ALA A 14 0.99 18.22 -21.97
CA ALA A 14 -0.25 18.60 -21.31
C ALA A 14 -0.45 17.87 -19.97
N ALA A 15 -0.17 16.56 -19.92
CA ALA A 15 -0.24 15.79 -18.68
C ALA A 15 0.80 16.24 -17.63
N VAL A 16 2.00 16.65 -18.05
CA VAL A 16 3.04 17.17 -17.14
C VAL A 16 2.70 18.57 -16.62
N GLU A 17 2.19 19.46 -17.47
CA GLU A 17 1.87 20.84 -17.12
C GLU A 17 0.59 20.95 -16.27
N PHE A 18 -0.39 20.06 -16.44
CA PHE A 18 -1.67 20.13 -15.72
C PHE A 18 -1.52 19.97 -14.19
N CYS A 19 -1.83 21.00 -13.40
CA CYS A 19 -1.64 21.05 -11.96
C CYS A 19 -2.92 21.34 -11.15
N ASP A 20 -4.09 21.48 -11.81
CA ASP A 20 -5.28 22.12 -11.23
C ASP A 20 -6.27 21.16 -10.55
N GLY A 21 -5.91 19.87 -10.39
CA GLY A 21 -6.78 18.90 -9.72
C GLY A 21 -6.52 17.45 -10.11
N PRO A 22 -7.52 16.56 -9.91
CA PRO A 22 -7.45 15.16 -10.29
C PRO A 22 -7.18 14.98 -11.79
N SER A 23 -6.27 14.07 -12.13
CA SER A 23 -5.90 13.77 -13.52
C SER A 23 -5.71 12.28 -13.72
N LEU A 24 -6.32 11.74 -14.77
CA LEU A 24 -6.17 10.34 -15.18
C LEU A 24 -5.46 10.28 -16.55
N VAL A 25 -4.26 9.70 -16.57
CA VAL A 25 -3.48 9.52 -17.80
C VAL A 25 -3.65 8.08 -18.29
N ILE A 26 -4.52 7.91 -19.29
CA ILE A 26 -4.71 6.62 -19.97
C ILE A 26 -3.72 6.53 -21.13
N ALA A 27 -2.94 5.45 -21.19
CA ALA A 27 -2.00 5.24 -22.28
C ALA A 27 -1.77 3.76 -22.57
N GLY A 28 -1.41 3.43 -23.82
CA GLY A 28 -1.03 2.06 -24.21
C GLY A 28 0.36 1.67 -23.72
N ALA A 29 0.75 0.42 -23.95
CA ALA A 29 2.12 -0.03 -23.71
C ALA A 29 3.12 0.79 -24.55
N GLY A 30 4.28 1.14 -23.98
CA GLY A 30 5.33 1.88 -24.69
C GLY A 30 5.06 3.38 -24.93
N SER A 31 3.91 3.90 -24.49
CA SER A 31 3.52 5.32 -24.65
C SER A 31 4.27 6.31 -23.75
N GLY A 32 5.10 5.82 -22.83
CA GLY A 32 5.90 6.64 -21.92
C GLY A 32 5.16 7.07 -20.64
N LYS A 33 4.20 6.29 -20.11
CA LYS A 33 3.52 6.57 -18.82
C LYS A 33 4.49 6.93 -17.70
N THR A 34 5.45 6.06 -17.43
CA THR A 34 6.47 6.27 -16.40
C THR A 34 7.31 7.52 -16.68
N ARG A 35 7.53 7.86 -17.96
CA ARG A 35 8.22 9.09 -18.36
C ARG A 35 7.39 10.32 -18.01
N VAL A 36 6.09 10.31 -18.30
CA VAL A 36 5.17 11.40 -17.92
C VAL A 36 5.18 11.61 -16.41
N LEU A 37 5.07 10.54 -15.60
CA LEU A 37 5.12 10.65 -14.13
C LEU A 37 6.46 11.20 -13.62
N THR A 38 7.58 10.71 -14.16
CA THR A 38 8.93 11.20 -13.82
C THR A 38 9.04 12.70 -14.13
N TYR A 39 8.61 13.11 -15.32
CA TYR A 39 8.69 14.50 -15.77
C TYR A 39 7.70 15.38 -15.02
N LYS A 40 6.54 14.86 -14.60
CA LYS A 40 5.60 15.57 -13.73
C LYS A 40 6.25 15.93 -12.39
N ILE A 41 6.89 14.96 -11.73
CA ILE A 41 7.59 15.22 -10.47
C ILE A 41 8.72 16.22 -10.69
N ALA A 42 9.54 16.02 -11.73
CA ALA A 42 10.62 16.96 -12.05
C ALA A 42 10.11 18.38 -12.34
N TYR A 43 8.97 18.50 -13.03
CA TYR A 43 8.32 19.76 -13.33
C TYR A 43 7.86 20.46 -12.04
N LEU A 44 7.15 19.75 -11.16
CA LEU A 44 6.70 20.29 -9.86
C LEU A 44 7.88 20.80 -9.01
N LEU A 45 8.97 20.02 -8.94
CA LEU A 45 10.18 20.44 -8.22
C LEU A 45 10.82 21.70 -8.84
N LYS A 46 10.83 21.81 -10.18
CA LYS A 46 11.33 23.00 -10.88
C LYS A 46 10.43 24.23 -10.72
N GLN A 47 9.13 24.04 -10.46
CA GLN A 47 8.22 25.12 -10.06
C GLN A 47 8.42 25.58 -8.61
N GLY A 48 9.37 24.97 -7.88
CA GLY A 48 9.70 25.35 -6.52
C GLY A 48 8.92 24.58 -5.44
N LEU A 49 8.11 23.58 -5.82
CA LEU A 49 7.43 22.74 -4.83
C LEU A 49 8.47 21.92 -4.05
N PRO A 50 8.49 22.00 -2.70
CA PRO A 50 9.43 21.18 -1.93
C PRO A 50 9.14 19.69 -2.07
N PRO A 51 10.16 18.82 -2.19
CA PRO A 51 10.00 17.41 -2.51
C PRO A 51 9.19 16.60 -1.49
N HIS A 52 9.20 17.03 -0.22
CA HIS A 52 8.42 16.36 0.83
C HIS A 52 6.91 16.58 0.70
N TYR A 53 6.46 17.49 -0.18
CA TYR A 53 5.06 17.68 -0.52
C TYR A 53 4.54 16.75 -1.63
N ILE A 54 5.41 15.92 -2.20
CA ILE A 54 5.08 15.02 -3.30
C ILE A 54 5.16 13.57 -2.82
N LEU A 55 4.07 12.82 -3.03
CA LEU A 55 3.97 11.38 -2.85
C LEU A 55 3.89 10.69 -4.22
N ALA A 56 4.80 9.76 -4.49
CA ALA A 56 4.81 8.94 -5.70
C ALA A 56 4.77 7.44 -5.34
N LEU A 57 3.69 6.77 -5.73
CA LEU A 57 3.41 5.37 -5.46
C LEU A 57 3.62 4.50 -6.70
N THR A 58 4.30 3.37 -6.53
CA THR A 58 4.47 2.35 -7.57
C THR A 58 4.13 0.95 -7.04
N PHE A 59 4.06 -0.05 -7.91
CA PHE A 59 3.79 -1.44 -7.49
C PHE A 59 5.05 -2.25 -7.16
N THR A 60 6.19 -1.90 -7.76
CA THR A 60 7.44 -2.65 -7.54
C THR A 60 8.56 -1.77 -6.99
N ASN A 61 9.39 -2.37 -6.15
CA ASN A 61 10.62 -1.73 -5.65
C ASN A 61 11.62 -1.41 -6.77
N LYS A 62 11.55 -2.14 -7.89
CA LYS A 62 12.37 -1.86 -9.08
C LYS A 62 11.91 -0.56 -9.75
N ALA A 63 10.61 -0.44 -10.05
CA ALA A 63 10.03 0.77 -10.64
C ALA A 63 10.26 2.01 -9.76
N ALA A 64 10.07 1.89 -8.44
CA ALA A 64 10.35 2.98 -7.50
C ALA A 64 11.81 3.45 -7.59
N ARG A 65 12.77 2.51 -7.60
CA ARG A 65 14.20 2.82 -7.69
C ARG A 65 14.55 3.47 -9.02
N GLU A 66 14.10 2.90 -10.13
CA GLU A 66 14.36 3.43 -11.47
C GLU A 66 13.79 4.82 -11.67
N MET A 67 12.53 5.05 -11.27
CA MET A 67 11.90 6.37 -11.40
C MET A 67 12.59 7.39 -10.47
N LYS A 68 13.05 7.01 -9.28
CA LYS A 68 13.85 7.88 -8.39
C LYS A 68 15.18 8.30 -9.03
N VAL A 69 15.89 7.36 -9.66
CA VAL A 69 17.14 7.65 -10.39
C VAL A 69 16.88 8.65 -11.51
N ARG A 70 15.85 8.40 -12.34
CA ARG A 70 15.49 9.31 -13.46
C ARG A 70 15.11 10.71 -12.99
N ILE A 71 14.35 10.84 -11.90
CA ILE A 71 14.03 12.16 -11.33
C ILE A 71 15.31 12.88 -10.92
N ALA A 72 16.21 12.19 -10.23
CA ALA A 72 17.45 12.77 -9.75
C ALA A 72 18.42 13.15 -10.89
N GLU A 73 18.41 12.44 -12.01
CA GLU A 73 19.15 12.83 -13.23
C GLU A 73 18.62 14.14 -13.82
N VAL A 74 17.31 14.39 -13.71
CA VAL A 74 16.65 15.57 -14.31
C VAL A 74 16.74 16.82 -13.44
N VAL A 75 16.60 16.68 -12.12
CA VAL A 75 16.57 17.82 -11.17
C VAL A 75 17.79 17.90 -10.25
N GLY A 76 18.66 16.89 -10.28
CA GLY A 76 19.79 16.75 -9.36
C GLY A 76 19.41 16.05 -8.05
N GLN A 77 20.37 15.32 -7.47
CA GLN A 77 20.19 14.54 -6.24
C GLN A 77 19.70 15.38 -5.05
N LYS A 78 20.17 16.62 -4.93
CA LYS A 78 19.78 17.53 -3.83
C LYS A 78 18.30 17.91 -3.91
N ALA A 79 17.78 18.18 -5.11
CA ALA A 79 16.38 18.56 -5.30
C ALA A 79 15.42 17.37 -5.15
N ALA A 80 15.87 16.16 -5.53
CA ALA A 80 15.08 14.93 -5.35
C ALA A 80 15.08 14.39 -3.90
N ARG A 81 15.98 14.90 -3.04
CA ARG A 81 16.10 14.44 -1.65
C ARG A 81 14.86 14.84 -0.85
N GLY A 82 14.26 13.87 -0.17
CA GLY A 82 13.07 14.09 0.66
C GLY A 82 11.75 13.76 -0.03
N LEU A 83 11.79 13.38 -1.31
CA LEU A 83 10.64 12.86 -2.04
C LEU A 83 10.09 11.61 -1.34
N TRP A 84 8.77 11.57 -1.12
CA TRP A 84 8.09 10.36 -0.65
C TRP A 84 7.79 9.48 -1.84
N MET A 85 8.61 8.46 -2.04
CA MET A 85 8.50 7.61 -3.20
C MET A 85 8.82 6.17 -2.87
N GLY A 86 7.94 5.26 -3.29
CA GLY A 86 8.09 3.83 -3.02
C GLY A 86 6.85 3.05 -3.42
N THR A 87 6.82 1.78 -3.01
CA THR A 87 5.60 1.00 -3.10
C THR A 87 4.59 1.40 -2.03
N PHE A 88 3.31 1.07 -2.23
CA PHE A 88 2.27 1.22 -1.19
C PHE A 88 2.76 0.71 0.17
N HIS A 89 3.24 -0.54 0.21
CA HIS A 89 3.77 -1.16 1.43
C HIS A 89 4.96 -0.41 2.03
N SER A 90 5.88 0.09 1.20
CA SER A 90 7.05 0.83 1.71
C SER A 90 6.65 2.17 2.33
N ILE A 91 5.74 2.90 1.67
CA ILE A 91 5.23 4.18 2.17
C ILE A 91 4.38 3.97 3.41
N PHE A 92 3.47 3.00 3.40
CA PHE A 92 2.58 2.72 4.52
C PHE A 92 3.33 2.17 5.71
N SER A 93 4.36 1.34 5.53
CA SER A 93 5.27 0.96 6.61
C SER A 93 5.95 2.20 7.21
N ARG A 94 6.40 3.15 6.40
CA ARG A 94 7.01 4.39 6.91
C ARG A 94 6.03 5.23 7.72
N ILE A 95 4.79 5.37 7.26
CA ILE A 95 3.72 6.06 7.99
C ILE A 95 3.45 5.34 9.32
N LEU A 96 3.19 4.04 9.27
CA LEU A 96 2.89 3.23 10.44
C LEU A 96 4.04 3.21 11.46
N ARG A 97 5.30 3.30 11.03
CA ARG A 97 6.43 3.41 11.96
C ARG A 97 6.46 4.75 12.69
N ASN A 98 6.01 5.83 12.06
CA ASN A 98 5.91 7.14 12.70
C ASN A 98 4.70 7.20 13.66
N GLU A 99 3.60 6.54 13.30
CA GLU A 99 2.31 6.64 14.01
C GLU A 99 1.97 5.39 14.83
N ALA A 100 2.94 4.49 15.05
CA ALA A 100 2.70 3.14 15.59
C ALA A 100 1.92 3.14 16.92
N GLU A 101 2.26 4.09 17.79
CA GLU A 101 1.68 4.21 19.14
C GLU A 101 0.17 4.48 19.10
N LYS A 102 -0.33 5.19 18.08
CA LYS A 102 -1.77 5.43 17.89
C LYS A 102 -2.56 4.13 17.68
N LEU A 103 -1.89 3.09 17.19
CA LEU A 103 -2.47 1.78 16.94
C LEU A 103 -2.05 0.74 17.98
N ASP A 104 -1.48 1.11 19.13
CA ASP A 104 -0.91 0.22 20.16
C ASP A 104 0.26 -0.66 19.67
N PHE A 105 0.97 -0.25 18.62
CA PHE A 105 2.21 -0.89 18.16
C PHE A 105 3.41 -0.08 18.61
N THR A 106 4.59 -0.69 18.64
CA THR A 106 5.84 0.06 18.71
C THR A 106 6.42 0.24 17.31
N SER A 107 7.18 1.32 17.10
CA SER A 107 7.72 1.71 15.79
C SER A 107 8.68 0.69 15.17
N ASN A 108 9.19 -0.27 15.96
CA ASN A 108 10.08 -1.34 15.53
C ASN A 108 9.37 -2.67 15.22
N PHE A 109 8.07 -2.64 14.87
CA PHE A 109 7.33 -3.85 14.50
C PHE A 109 8.00 -4.65 13.38
N THR A 110 7.88 -5.98 13.50
CA THR A 110 8.35 -6.95 12.51
C THR A 110 7.32 -7.11 11.39
N ILE A 111 7.78 -7.18 10.15
CA ILE A 111 6.92 -7.44 8.99
C ILE A 111 7.08 -8.90 8.61
N PHE A 112 6.01 -9.69 8.75
CA PHE A 112 5.98 -11.09 8.38
C PHE A 112 5.96 -11.26 6.88
N ASP A 113 6.79 -12.17 6.36
CA ASP A 113 6.69 -12.59 4.98
C ASP A 113 5.59 -13.66 4.77
N SER A 114 5.47 -14.17 3.54
CA SER A 114 4.46 -15.20 3.22
C SER A 114 4.70 -16.52 3.98
N SER A 115 5.95 -16.87 4.23
CA SER A 115 6.34 -18.08 4.95
C SER A 115 6.02 -17.95 6.43
N ASP A 116 6.40 -16.83 7.06
CA ASP A 116 6.10 -16.51 8.46
C ASP A 116 4.58 -16.55 8.71
N SER A 117 3.82 -15.91 7.82
CA SER A 117 2.37 -15.83 7.92
C SER A 117 1.71 -17.22 7.79
N LYS A 118 2.14 -18.03 6.83
CA LYS A 118 1.65 -19.42 6.68
C LYS A 118 2.05 -20.31 7.86
N ASN A 119 3.25 -20.11 8.42
CA ASN A 119 3.71 -20.85 9.59
C ASN A 119 2.86 -20.52 10.83
N LEU A 120 2.55 -19.24 11.05
CA LEU A 120 1.67 -18.84 12.14
C LEU A 120 0.26 -19.43 11.98
N VAL A 121 -0.29 -19.40 10.77
CA VAL A 121 -1.58 -20.04 10.45
C VAL A 121 -1.54 -21.55 10.72
N LYS A 122 -0.48 -22.25 10.28
CA LYS A 122 -0.27 -23.68 10.55
C LYS A 122 -0.26 -24.01 12.04
N THR A 123 0.42 -23.19 12.84
CA THR A 123 0.47 -23.34 14.30
C THR A 123 -0.93 -23.19 14.91
N ILE A 124 -1.71 -22.18 14.48
CA ILE A 124 -3.07 -21.97 14.96
C ILE A 124 -3.99 -23.15 14.60
N ILE A 125 -3.92 -23.67 13.37
CA ILE A 125 -4.69 -24.84 12.91
C ILE A 125 -4.41 -26.05 13.81
N LYS A 126 -3.13 -26.32 14.08
CA LYS A 126 -2.70 -27.44 14.94
C LYS A 126 -3.25 -27.30 16.36
N GLU A 127 -3.13 -26.12 16.96
CA GLU A 127 -3.61 -25.89 18.33
C GLU A 127 -5.14 -25.93 18.46
N MET A 128 -5.86 -25.63 17.38
CA MET A 128 -7.32 -25.78 17.33
C MET A 128 -7.76 -27.22 17.05
N ASN A 129 -6.81 -28.17 16.91
CA ASN A 129 -7.06 -29.56 16.56
C ASN A 129 -7.90 -29.72 15.26
N LEU A 130 -7.64 -28.86 14.27
CA LEU A 130 -8.33 -28.91 12.98
C LEU A 130 -7.63 -29.86 12.01
N ASP A 131 -8.42 -30.50 11.14
CA ASP A 131 -7.91 -31.35 10.07
C ASP A 131 -7.06 -30.52 9.09
N ASP A 132 -5.76 -30.83 9.00
CA ASP A 132 -4.78 -30.12 8.17
C ASP A 132 -4.95 -30.40 6.66
N LYS A 133 -5.69 -31.45 6.29
CA LYS A 133 -6.07 -31.74 4.90
C LYS A 133 -7.18 -30.81 4.42
N VAL A 134 -8.07 -30.41 5.33
CA VAL A 134 -9.18 -29.49 5.08
C VAL A 134 -8.71 -28.03 5.25
N TYR A 135 -8.11 -27.72 6.40
CA TYR A 135 -7.58 -26.40 6.73
C TYR A 135 -6.11 -26.29 6.31
N ARG A 136 -5.84 -26.33 5.01
CA ARG A 136 -4.47 -26.14 4.52
C ARG A 136 -4.00 -24.69 4.78
N PRO A 137 -2.79 -24.46 5.33
CA PRO A 137 -2.36 -23.11 5.73
C PRO A 137 -2.37 -22.08 4.60
N GLY A 138 -1.96 -22.47 3.38
CA GLY A 138 -1.97 -21.58 2.22
C GLY A 138 -3.37 -21.06 1.86
N PRO A 139 -4.35 -21.95 1.58
CA PRO A 139 -5.73 -21.56 1.32
C PRO A 139 -6.42 -20.79 2.46
N VAL A 140 -6.10 -21.12 3.73
CA VAL A 140 -6.63 -20.38 4.88
C VAL A 140 -6.04 -18.96 4.93
N HIS A 141 -4.72 -18.83 4.80
CA HIS A 141 -4.06 -17.53 4.71
C HIS A 141 -4.57 -16.71 3.52
N GLY A 142 -4.81 -17.35 2.36
CA GLY A 142 -5.36 -16.67 1.19
C GLY A 142 -6.74 -16.05 1.44
N GLN A 143 -7.60 -16.71 2.22
CA GLN A 143 -8.90 -16.18 2.60
C GLN A 143 -8.78 -15.00 3.58
N ILE A 144 -7.82 -15.07 4.52
CA ILE A 144 -7.49 -13.96 5.43
C ILE A 144 -6.97 -12.75 4.64
N SER A 145 -6.02 -13.00 3.72
CA SER A 145 -5.44 -11.98 2.85
C SER A 145 -6.50 -11.30 1.98
N LYS A 146 -7.42 -12.07 1.39
CA LYS A 146 -8.56 -11.53 0.62
C LYS A 146 -9.45 -10.62 1.47
N ALA A 147 -9.71 -11.00 2.72
CA ALA A 147 -10.49 -10.18 3.64
C ALA A 147 -9.77 -8.86 3.97
N LYS A 148 -8.48 -8.90 4.31
CA LYS A 148 -7.67 -7.70 4.60
C LYS A 148 -7.60 -6.75 3.40
N ASN A 149 -7.36 -7.28 2.19
CA ASN A 149 -7.35 -6.49 0.95
C ASN A 149 -8.72 -5.90 0.58
N SER A 150 -9.80 -6.38 1.23
CA SER A 150 -11.15 -5.82 1.16
C SER A 150 -11.52 -4.98 2.39
N LEU A 151 -10.54 -4.65 3.24
CA LEU A 151 -10.69 -3.88 4.48
C LEU A 151 -11.65 -4.53 5.50
N ILE A 152 -11.73 -5.87 5.50
CA ILE A 152 -12.58 -6.65 6.40
C ILE A 152 -11.75 -7.11 7.59
N THR A 153 -11.94 -6.45 8.74
CA THR A 153 -11.36 -6.86 10.03
C THR A 153 -12.00 -8.14 10.56
N PRO A 154 -11.42 -8.84 11.56
CA PRO A 154 -12.06 -10.03 12.15
C PRO A 154 -13.49 -9.77 12.66
N ASN A 155 -13.75 -8.59 13.23
CA ASN A 155 -15.08 -8.22 13.72
C ASN A 155 -16.08 -8.04 12.57
N VAL A 156 -15.66 -7.47 11.44
CA VAL A 156 -16.52 -7.34 10.24
C VAL A 156 -16.73 -8.72 9.60
N TYR A 157 -15.68 -9.55 9.55
CA TYR A 157 -15.73 -10.91 9.03
C TYR A 157 -16.81 -11.75 9.72
N ALA A 158 -16.87 -11.68 11.06
CA ALA A 158 -17.85 -12.37 11.88
C ALA A 158 -19.32 -12.02 11.55
N ASN A 159 -19.54 -10.87 10.92
CA ASN A 159 -20.86 -10.31 10.63
C ASN A 159 -21.15 -10.23 9.11
N LYS A 160 -20.42 -10.97 8.27
CA LYS A 160 -20.63 -11.05 6.82
C LYS A 160 -21.19 -12.42 6.40
N PRO A 161 -22.53 -12.57 6.26
CA PRO A 161 -23.17 -13.85 5.95
C PRO A 161 -22.59 -14.54 4.70
N ASP A 162 -22.36 -13.79 3.63
CA ASP A 162 -21.85 -14.35 2.36
C ASP A 162 -20.47 -15.01 2.51
N ILE A 163 -19.59 -14.41 3.33
CA ILE A 163 -18.25 -14.94 3.57
C ILE A 163 -18.33 -16.19 4.45
N LEU A 164 -19.14 -16.14 5.51
CA LEU A 164 -19.33 -17.29 6.41
C LEU A 164 -19.98 -18.47 5.69
N GLU A 165 -20.89 -18.20 4.76
CA GLU A 165 -21.53 -19.24 3.95
C GLU A 165 -20.55 -19.86 2.96
N HIS A 166 -19.74 -19.05 2.28
CA HIS A 166 -18.64 -19.54 1.44
C HIS A 166 -17.66 -20.44 2.21
N ASP A 167 -17.33 -20.05 3.44
CA ASP A 167 -16.43 -20.83 4.32
C ASP A 167 -17.05 -22.19 4.69
N ARG A 168 -18.36 -22.24 5.00
CA ARG A 168 -19.09 -23.50 5.25
C ARG A 168 -19.12 -24.39 4.01
N GLN A 169 -19.44 -23.84 2.84
CA GLN A 169 -19.47 -24.58 1.57
C GLN A 169 -18.08 -25.14 1.22
N SER A 170 -17.02 -24.40 1.57
CA SER A 170 -15.64 -24.84 1.46
C SER A 170 -15.21 -25.85 2.54
N LYS A 171 -16.12 -26.34 3.38
CA LYS A 171 -15.87 -27.20 4.56
C LYS A 171 -14.90 -26.60 5.58
N ARG A 172 -14.78 -25.27 5.63
CA ARG A 172 -13.86 -24.52 6.50
C ARG A 172 -14.59 -23.46 7.37
N PRO A 173 -15.65 -23.80 8.13
CA PRO A 173 -16.45 -22.84 8.88
C PRO A 173 -15.69 -22.04 9.96
N LEU A 174 -14.47 -22.47 10.34
CA LEU A 174 -13.70 -21.87 11.43
C LEU A 174 -12.66 -20.83 10.97
N ILE A 175 -12.70 -20.37 9.71
CA ILE A 175 -11.74 -19.36 9.22
C ILE A 175 -11.81 -18.06 10.03
N TYR A 176 -13.00 -17.60 10.44
CA TYR A 176 -13.13 -16.44 11.33
C TYR A 176 -12.32 -16.62 12.64
N GLU A 177 -12.45 -17.77 13.31
CA GLU A 177 -11.72 -18.04 14.56
C GLU A 177 -10.21 -18.10 14.34
N ILE A 178 -9.76 -18.68 13.22
CA ILE A 178 -8.35 -18.66 12.83
C ILE A 178 -7.89 -17.21 12.60
N TYR A 179 -8.65 -16.41 11.85
CA TYR A 179 -8.31 -15.03 11.54
C TYR A 179 -8.21 -14.17 12.81
N LYS A 180 -9.17 -14.31 13.72
CA LYS A 180 -9.16 -13.63 15.02
C LYS A 180 -7.93 -13.99 15.84
N ARG A 181 -7.57 -15.28 15.94
CA ARG A 181 -6.36 -15.73 16.64
C ARG A 181 -5.08 -15.23 15.95
N TYR A 182 -5.06 -15.23 14.63
CA TYR A 182 -3.94 -14.75 13.81
C TYR A 182 -3.64 -13.28 14.07
N GLN A 183 -4.64 -12.39 13.96
CA GLN A 183 -4.46 -10.96 14.26
C GLN A 183 -4.03 -10.72 15.72
N ARG A 184 -4.61 -11.45 16.68
CA ARG A 184 -4.21 -11.30 18.10
C ARG A 184 -2.75 -11.68 18.32
N ARG A 185 -2.25 -12.71 17.64
CA ARG A 185 -0.85 -13.14 17.76
C ARG A 185 0.11 -12.16 17.12
N LEU A 186 -0.18 -11.72 15.89
CA LEU A 186 0.59 -10.67 15.23
C LEU A 186 0.69 -9.43 16.13
N LYS A 187 -0.45 -9.00 16.69
CA LYS A 187 -0.48 -7.87 17.61
C LYS A 187 0.37 -8.09 18.86
N ALA A 188 0.21 -9.24 19.52
CA ALA A 188 0.94 -9.57 20.75
C ALA A 188 2.46 -9.71 20.52
N SER A 189 2.89 -10.11 19.32
CA SER A 189 4.31 -10.17 18.95
C SER A 189 4.82 -8.87 18.31
N ASN A 190 4.06 -7.77 18.39
CA ASN A 190 4.39 -6.51 17.75
C ASN A 190 4.79 -6.70 16.27
N SER A 191 3.95 -7.43 15.54
CA SER A 191 4.17 -7.83 14.16
C SER A 191 2.98 -7.46 13.28
N MET A 192 3.24 -7.23 12.01
CA MET A 192 2.25 -7.02 10.95
C MET A 192 2.62 -7.91 9.77
N ASP A 193 1.65 -8.42 9.02
CA ASP A 193 1.94 -8.96 7.68
C ASP A 193 1.87 -7.86 6.61
N PHE A 194 2.08 -8.23 5.34
CA PHE A 194 2.01 -7.26 4.24
C PHE A 194 0.63 -6.61 4.11
N ASP A 195 -0.45 -7.38 4.23
CA ASP A 195 -1.82 -6.87 4.08
C ASP A 195 -2.22 -5.96 5.26
N ASP A 196 -1.67 -6.19 6.45
CA ASP A 196 -1.82 -5.32 7.62
C ASP A 196 -1.24 -3.93 7.37
N LEU A 197 -0.21 -3.78 6.53
CA LEU A 197 0.30 -2.44 6.21
C LEU A 197 -0.76 -1.59 5.51
N LEU A 198 -1.60 -2.20 4.66
CA LEU A 198 -2.71 -1.53 3.99
C LEU A 198 -3.87 -1.32 4.98
N MET A 199 -4.31 -2.39 5.64
CA MET A 199 -5.47 -2.37 6.54
C MET A 199 -5.24 -1.45 7.75
N ASN A 200 -4.08 -1.50 8.40
CA ASN A 200 -3.78 -0.67 9.56
C ASN A 200 -3.57 0.80 9.20
N THR A 201 -3.05 1.11 8.01
CA THR A 201 -2.96 2.51 7.56
C THR A 201 -4.35 3.09 7.35
N ASN A 202 -5.30 2.31 6.81
CA ASN A 202 -6.70 2.74 6.75
C ASN A 202 -7.28 2.94 8.15
N ILE A 203 -7.14 1.96 9.05
CA ILE A 203 -7.63 2.09 10.44
C ILE A 203 -7.04 3.33 11.11
N LEU A 204 -5.73 3.58 10.97
CA LEU A 204 -5.07 4.78 11.47
C LEU A 204 -5.75 6.06 11.00
N PHE A 205 -5.93 6.23 9.69
CA PHE A 205 -6.51 7.45 9.14
C PHE A 205 -8.01 7.59 9.44
N ARG A 206 -8.74 6.49 9.54
CA ARG A 206 -10.16 6.48 9.92
C ARG A 206 -10.36 6.88 11.38
N ASP A 207 -9.56 6.31 12.27
CA ASP A 207 -9.74 6.45 13.73
C ASP A 207 -8.97 7.66 14.31
N HIS A 208 -7.97 8.17 13.57
CA HIS A 208 -7.17 9.35 13.93
C HIS A 208 -7.21 10.41 12.80
N PRO A 209 -8.32 11.16 12.69
CA PRO A 209 -8.48 12.16 11.63
C PRO A 209 -7.46 13.31 11.72
N ASP A 210 -6.90 13.58 12.91
CA ASP A 210 -5.78 14.50 13.12
C ASP A 210 -4.53 14.07 12.34
N VAL A 211 -4.20 12.78 12.39
CA VAL A 211 -3.08 12.20 11.67
C VAL A 211 -3.34 12.26 10.17
N LEU A 212 -4.54 11.88 9.72
CA LEU A 212 -4.93 11.99 8.30
C LEU A 212 -4.74 13.41 7.79
N GLU A 213 -5.19 14.42 8.54
CA GLU A 213 -5.09 15.83 8.15
C GLU A 213 -3.63 16.29 8.05
N GLU A 214 -2.72 15.80 8.90
CA GLU A 214 -1.28 16.07 8.75
C GLU A 214 -0.76 15.54 7.41
N TYR A 215 -1.07 14.29 7.06
CA TYR A 215 -0.61 13.68 5.80
C TYR A 215 -1.28 14.32 4.58
N ARG A 216 -2.54 14.77 4.67
CA ARG A 216 -3.22 15.51 3.60
C ARG A 216 -2.57 16.87 3.34
N ASN A 217 -2.27 17.62 4.40
CA ASN A 217 -1.57 18.90 4.29
C ASN A 217 -0.13 18.73 3.79
N ARG A 218 0.51 17.62 4.17
CA ARG A 218 1.83 17.25 3.69
C ARG A 218 1.82 16.83 2.23
N PHE A 219 0.88 16.02 1.74
CA PHE A 219 0.92 15.54 0.36
C PHE A 219 0.04 16.38 -0.56
N GLN A 220 0.60 17.47 -1.08
CA GLN A 220 -0.07 18.35 -2.04
C GLN A 220 -0.24 17.70 -3.42
N TYR A 221 0.70 16.83 -3.80
CA TYR A 221 0.61 16.04 -5.04
C TYR A 221 0.81 14.56 -4.75
N ILE A 222 -0.18 13.76 -5.16
CA ILE A 222 -0.14 12.30 -5.07
C ILE A 222 -0.15 11.74 -6.49
N LEU A 223 0.87 10.98 -6.83
CA LEU A 223 1.04 10.34 -8.12
C LEU A 223 1.04 8.83 -7.93
N VAL A 224 0.27 8.11 -8.72
CA VAL A 224 0.17 6.65 -8.66
C VAL A 224 0.47 6.08 -10.05
N ASP A 225 1.50 5.24 -10.13
CA ASP A 225 1.81 4.44 -11.33
C ASP A 225 1.06 3.12 -11.31
N GLU A 226 0.76 2.56 -12.48
CA GLU A 226 0.03 1.30 -12.66
C GLU A 226 -1.29 1.22 -11.88
N TYR A 227 -2.07 2.31 -11.87
CA TYR A 227 -3.32 2.41 -11.11
C TYR A 227 -4.32 1.28 -11.39
N GLN A 228 -4.29 0.67 -12.58
CA GLN A 228 -5.15 -0.49 -12.89
C GLN A 228 -4.89 -1.73 -12.02
N ASP A 229 -3.73 -1.81 -11.38
CA ASP A 229 -3.34 -2.96 -10.54
C ASP A 229 -3.74 -2.77 -9.05
N THR A 230 -4.39 -1.66 -8.69
CA THR A 230 -4.80 -1.39 -7.30
C THR A 230 -5.93 -2.31 -6.84
N ASN A 231 -5.83 -2.82 -5.61
CA ASN A 231 -6.93 -3.47 -4.93
C ASN A 231 -7.79 -2.47 -4.12
N PHE A 232 -8.91 -2.94 -3.55
CA PHE A 232 -9.85 -2.10 -2.80
C PHE A 232 -9.23 -1.36 -1.61
N SER A 233 -8.22 -1.94 -0.94
CA SER A 233 -7.51 -1.28 0.15
C SER A 233 -6.47 -0.25 -0.30
N GLN A 234 -6.03 -0.29 -1.56
CA GLN A 234 -5.10 0.67 -2.15
C GLN A 234 -5.81 1.85 -2.83
N HIS A 235 -7.09 1.68 -3.19
CA HIS A 235 -7.95 2.69 -3.80
C HIS A 235 -8.50 3.66 -2.75
#